data_AF-A0A2V7F2M1-F1
#
_entry.id   AF-A0A2V7F2M1-F1
#
_cell.length_a   1.000
_cell.length_b   1.000
_cell.length_c   1.000
_cell.angle_alpha   90.00
_cell.angle_beta   90.00
_cell.angle_gamma   90.00
#
_symmetry.space_group_name_H-M   'P 1'
#
loop_
_entity.id
_entity.type
_entity.pdbx_description
1 polymer ?
#
loop_
_entity_poly.entity_id
_entity_poly.type
_entity_poly.pdbx_seq_one_letter_code
_entity_poly.pdbx_strand_id
1 'polypeptide(L)'
;MVRVAITGASGYMGAELLRLLPGHPKITVTGVTSDRLAGEPVGRAYPHLRGLTELSFHDLDAEWLAEVADAVFLALPHLESQRTVPVLRRRGVRAIDLSADYRLRDPNDYVTWYKAPHVDPAGLAEAVYGLPELHRKAIAGAPLVASPGCYAAGAILATAPLLRRGLARLDGIVIDGKSGVTGAGAQGRKIEPMYLYTEANENVQAYGIASHRHTPEIEQELGALAGTPVRVAFTAHLVPLNRGLFTTASVPLATTLSTAELLDVYRECYAGEPFVRVLDEGERPTTRGVVGSNYCDVTVVADPRTGRAVCLSAIDNLGKGGSANGVQNLNVMFGWPERTGLEAPPVYP
;
A
#
# COMPACT_ATOMS: atom_id res chain seq x y z
N MET A 1 18.98 -10.49 15.39
CA MET A 1 18.11 -10.16 14.24
C MET A 1 16.68 -10.40 14.69
N VAL A 2 15.72 -9.60 14.22
CA VAL A 2 14.29 -9.82 14.49
C VAL A 2 13.80 -10.96 13.61
N ARG A 3 13.08 -11.90 14.20
CA ARG A 3 12.48 -13.04 13.49
C ARG A 3 11.19 -12.58 12.83
N VAL A 4 11.07 -12.80 11.53
CA VAL A 4 9.90 -12.37 10.76
C VAL A 4 9.26 -13.56 10.08
N ALA A 5 7.94 -13.65 10.15
CA ALA A 5 7.17 -14.59 9.33
C ALA A 5 6.28 -13.87 8.30
N ILE A 6 6.00 -14.55 7.19
CA ILE A 6 5.14 -14.06 6.11
C ILE A 6 3.97 -15.03 5.93
N THR A 7 2.74 -14.56 6.12
CA THR A 7 1.55 -15.36 5.79
C THR A 7 1.03 -15.03 4.40
N GLY A 8 0.40 -16.01 3.74
CA GLY A 8 -0.07 -15.83 2.35
C GLY A 8 1.09 -15.63 1.38
N ALA A 9 2.24 -16.26 1.66
CA ALA A 9 3.48 -16.09 0.94
C ALA A 9 3.41 -16.54 -0.54
N SER A 10 2.37 -17.30 -0.91
CA SER A 10 2.09 -17.67 -2.30
C SER A 10 1.38 -16.59 -3.12
N GLY A 11 0.89 -15.51 -2.51
CA GLY A 11 0.32 -14.34 -3.19
C GLY A 11 1.38 -13.43 -3.80
N TYR A 12 0.99 -12.38 -4.54
CA TYR A 12 1.96 -11.44 -5.12
C TYR A 12 2.64 -10.55 -4.08
N MET A 13 1.91 -10.08 -3.05
CA MET A 13 2.53 -9.33 -1.94
C MET A 13 3.46 -10.23 -1.12
N GLY A 14 3.02 -11.44 -0.78
CA GLY A 14 3.85 -12.44 -0.11
C GLY A 14 5.13 -12.77 -0.86
N ALA A 15 5.05 -12.98 -2.19
CA ALA A 15 6.22 -13.20 -3.03
C ALA A 15 7.16 -11.98 -3.08
N GLU A 16 6.61 -10.76 -3.05
CA GLU A 16 7.43 -9.55 -3.00
C GLU A 16 8.15 -9.40 -1.65
N LEU A 17 7.51 -9.75 -0.53
CA LEU A 17 8.20 -9.84 0.76
C LEU A 17 9.32 -10.89 0.74
N LEU A 18 9.08 -12.07 0.15
CA LEU A 18 10.11 -13.09 -0.03
C LEU A 18 11.28 -12.63 -0.89
N ARG A 19 11.07 -11.67 -1.80
CA ARG A 19 12.14 -11.03 -2.58
C ARG A 19 12.91 -9.99 -1.76
N LEU A 20 12.23 -9.20 -0.95
CA LEU A 20 12.81 -8.05 -0.22
C LEU A 20 13.52 -8.47 1.07
N LEU A 21 12.87 -9.29 1.89
CA LEU A 21 13.31 -9.59 3.25
C LEU A 21 14.67 -10.32 3.36
N PRO A 22 15.08 -11.22 2.43
CA PRO A 22 16.41 -11.83 2.48
C PRO A 22 17.56 -10.82 2.43
N GLY A 23 17.36 -9.65 1.80
CA GLY A 23 18.35 -8.59 1.71
C GLY A 23 18.42 -7.67 2.93
N HIS A 24 17.52 -7.83 3.91
CA HIS A 24 17.37 -6.88 5.00
C HIS A 24 18.27 -7.23 6.20
N PRO A 25 19.26 -6.38 6.57
CA PRO A 25 20.37 -6.75 7.46
C PRO A 25 20.00 -6.93 8.94
N LYS A 26 18.79 -6.54 9.36
CA LYS A 26 18.34 -6.63 10.76
C LYS A 26 17.35 -7.76 11.03
N ILE A 27 16.93 -8.51 10.01
CA ILE A 27 15.89 -9.53 10.15
C ILE A 27 16.37 -10.91 9.70
N THR A 28 15.61 -11.93 10.09
CA THR A 28 15.71 -13.27 9.53
C THR A 28 14.30 -13.76 9.28
N VAL A 29 14.02 -14.25 8.07
CA VAL A 29 12.72 -14.86 7.77
C VAL A 29 12.71 -16.27 8.36
N THR A 30 11.82 -16.52 9.31
CA THR A 30 11.77 -17.76 10.10
C THR A 30 10.55 -18.62 9.80
N GLY A 31 9.53 -18.08 9.14
CA GLY A 31 8.33 -18.82 8.79
C GLY A 31 7.61 -18.24 7.58
N VAL A 32 7.06 -19.09 6.74
CA VAL A 32 6.28 -18.69 5.56
C VAL A 32 5.08 -19.62 5.45
N THR A 33 3.88 -19.07 5.25
CA THR A 33 2.66 -19.89 5.13
C THR A 33 2.00 -19.81 3.77
N SER A 34 1.41 -20.93 3.36
CA SER A 34 0.49 -21.01 2.25
C SER A 34 -0.30 -22.32 2.29
N ASP A 35 -1.62 -22.24 2.47
CA ASP A 35 -2.49 -23.43 2.50
C ASP A 35 -2.38 -24.29 1.23
N ARG A 36 -2.19 -23.64 0.06
CA ARG A 36 -2.05 -24.36 -1.22
C ARG A 36 -0.71 -25.08 -1.41
N LEU A 37 0.36 -24.59 -0.77
CA LEU A 37 1.74 -25.03 -1.05
C LEU A 37 2.42 -25.63 0.18
N ALA A 38 1.67 -25.89 1.26
CA ALA A 38 2.20 -26.43 2.50
C ALA A 38 3.07 -27.68 2.25
N GLY A 39 4.24 -27.71 2.90
CA GLY A 39 5.29 -28.71 2.71
C GLY A 39 6.22 -28.49 1.51
N GLU A 40 5.87 -27.62 0.56
CA GLU A 40 6.72 -27.33 -0.60
C GLU A 40 7.86 -26.35 -0.26
N PRO A 41 9.11 -26.59 -0.71
CA PRO A 41 10.19 -25.61 -0.59
C PRO A 41 9.90 -24.32 -1.38
N VAL A 42 10.21 -23.16 -0.79
CA VAL A 42 9.98 -21.84 -1.41
C VAL A 42 10.68 -21.73 -2.77
N GLY A 43 11.94 -22.16 -2.88
CA GLY A 43 12.69 -22.14 -4.15
C GLY A 43 12.10 -23.04 -5.24
N ARG A 44 11.26 -24.01 -4.89
CA ARG A 44 10.55 -24.84 -5.88
C ARG A 44 9.37 -24.08 -6.46
N ALA A 45 8.54 -23.47 -5.60
CA ALA A 45 7.38 -22.66 -6.01
C ALA A 45 7.77 -21.34 -6.68
N TYR A 46 8.88 -20.73 -6.24
CA TYR A 46 9.43 -19.48 -6.75
C TYR A 46 10.87 -19.68 -7.24
N PRO A 47 11.07 -20.07 -8.51
CA PRO A 47 12.39 -20.40 -9.03
C PRO A 47 13.44 -19.28 -8.91
N HIS A 48 13.01 -18.02 -8.95
CA HIS A 48 13.89 -16.86 -8.78
C HIS A 48 14.44 -16.70 -7.35
N LEU A 49 13.94 -17.46 -6.39
CA LEU A 49 14.39 -17.50 -5.00
C LEU A 49 15.25 -18.74 -4.67
N ARG A 50 15.59 -19.58 -5.66
CA ARG A 50 16.42 -20.77 -5.45
C ARG A 50 17.80 -20.40 -4.93
N GLY A 51 18.25 -21.08 -3.88
CA GLY A 51 19.54 -20.83 -3.23
C GLY A 51 19.59 -19.55 -2.40
N LEU A 52 18.49 -18.79 -2.32
CA LEU A 52 18.38 -17.62 -1.43
C LEU A 52 17.68 -17.95 -0.11
N THR A 53 16.98 -19.09 -0.04
CA THR A 53 16.26 -19.54 1.15
C THR A 53 16.04 -21.05 1.12
N GLU A 54 16.12 -21.67 2.29
CA GLU A 54 15.82 -23.09 2.53
C GLU A 54 14.43 -23.28 3.19
N LEU A 55 13.62 -22.22 3.28
CA LEU A 55 12.30 -22.27 3.87
C LEU A 55 11.33 -23.13 3.03
N SER A 56 10.40 -23.77 3.72
CA SER A 56 9.24 -24.44 3.13
C SER A 56 7.96 -23.78 3.62
N PHE A 57 6.90 -23.85 2.81
CA PHE A 57 5.60 -23.34 3.24
C PHE A 57 5.02 -24.21 4.36
N HIS A 58 4.45 -23.56 5.36
CA HIS A 58 3.62 -24.17 6.39
C HIS A 58 2.14 -23.86 6.15
N ASP A 59 1.26 -24.64 6.73
CA ASP A 59 -0.15 -24.28 6.85
C ASP A 59 -0.29 -22.98 7.67
N LEU A 60 -1.36 -22.23 7.43
CA LEU A 60 -1.65 -21.06 8.25
C LEU A 60 -2.03 -21.47 9.69
N ASP A 61 -1.06 -21.37 10.60
CA ASP A 61 -1.25 -21.58 12.03
C ASP A 61 -0.74 -20.37 12.82
N ALA A 62 -1.67 -19.67 13.47
CA ALA A 62 -1.37 -18.45 14.22
C ALA A 62 -0.57 -18.67 15.50
N GLU A 63 -0.71 -19.83 16.15
CA GLU A 63 0.07 -20.16 17.35
C GLU A 63 1.51 -20.50 16.97
N TRP A 64 1.71 -21.31 15.93
CA TRP A 64 3.03 -21.58 15.37
C TRP A 64 3.73 -20.28 14.92
N LEU A 65 3.02 -19.41 14.20
CA LEU A 65 3.54 -18.10 13.79
C LEU A 65 4.04 -17.27 14.99
N ALA A 66 3.31 -17.32 16.11
CA ALA A 66 3.69 -16.60 17.32
C ALA A 66 4.91 -17.20 18.03
N GLU A 67 5.20 -18.48 17.81
CA GLU A 67 6.39 -19.15 18.35
C GLU A 67 7.64 -18.81 17.52
N VAL A 68 7.51 -18.77 16.20
CA VAL A 68 8.66 -18.65 15.28
C VAL A 68 9.05 -17.21 14.95
N ALA A 69 8.20 -16.21 15.23
CA ALA A 69 8.42 -14.83 14.81
C ALA A 69 8.16 -13.80 15.91
N ASP A 70 8.87 -12.67 15.83
CA ASP A 70 8.68 -11.48 16.65
C ASP A 70 7.79 -10.44 15.93
N ALA A 71 7.75 -10.52 14.59
CA ALA A 71 6.83 -9.76 13.75
C ALA A 71 6.30 -10.61 12.58
N VAL A 72 5.05 -10.39 12.19
CA VAL A 72 4.40 -11.15 11.12
C VAL A 72 3.80 -10.20 10.09
N PHE A 73 4.13 -10.44 8.82
CA PHE A 73 3.43 -9.84 7.69
C PHE A 73 2.22 -10.69 7.30
N LEU A 74 1.04 -10.09 7.23
CA LEU A 74 -0.17 -10.76 6.79
C LEU A 74 -0.52 -10.38 5.34
N ALA A 75 -0.08 -11.18 4.37
CA ALA A 75 -0.44 -11.03 2.96
C ALA A 75 -1.63 -11.94 2.59
N LEU A 76 -2.67 -11.91 3.44
CA LEU A 76 -3.84 -12.76 3.33
C LEU A 76 -4.96 -12.11 2.49
N PRO A 77 -5.91 -12.90 1.96
CA PRO A 77 -7.17 -12.37 1.48
C PRO A 77 -7.89 -11.56 2.56
N HIS A 78 -8.75 -10.62 2.14
CA HIS A 78 -9.62 -9.91 3.07
C HIS A 78 -10.43 -10.89 3.94
N LEU A 79 -10.70 -10.47 5.18
CA LEU A 79 -11.40 -11.18 6.26
C LEU A 79 -10.55 -12.24 6.98
N GLU A 80 -9.44 -12.71 6.41
CA GLU A 80 -8.64 -13.78 6.99
C GLU A 80 -7.64 -13.27 8.07
N SER A 81 -7.16 -12.03 7.95
CA SER A 81 -6.25 -11.45 8.94
C SER A 81 -6.93 -11.33 10.31
N GLN A 82 -8.25 -11.14 10.34
CA GLN A 82 -9.05 -11.04 11.57
C GLN A 82 -9.05 -12.30 12.44
N ARG A 83 -8.64 -13.46 11.88
CA ARG A 83 -8.50 -14.71 12.63
C ARG A 83 -7.11 -14.89 13.24
N THR A 84 -6.10 -14.32 12.58
CA THR A 84 -4.69 -14.49 12.92
C THR A 84 -4.20 -13.40 13.89
N VAL A 85 -4.55 -12.15 13.61
CA VAL A 85 -4.11 -10.97 14.38
C VAL A 85 -4.45 -11.06 15.86
N PRO A 86 -5.66 -11.51 16.31
CA PRO A 86 -5.95 -11.62 17.73
C PRO A 86 -5.00 -12.56 18.48
N VAL A 87 -4.57 -13.65 17.85
CA VAL A 87 -3.62 -14.62 18.44
C VAL A 87 -2.24 -13.97 18.58
N LEU A 88 -1.73 -13.38 17.50
CA LEU A 88 -0.44 -12.69 17.49
C LEU A 88 -0.37 -11.59 18.55
N ARG A 89 -1.41 -10.75 18.63
CA ARG A 89 -1.52 -9.68 19.62
C ARG A 89 -1.48 -10.20 21.05
N ARG A 90 -2.24 -11.27 21.37
CA ARG A 90 -2.20 -11.89 22.71
C ARG A 90 -0.82 -12.44 23.09
N ARG A 91 -0.02 -12.84 22.09
CA ARG A 91 1.34 -13.36 22.28
C ARG A 91 2.41 -12.26 22.26
N GLY A 92 2.01 -10.99 22.11
CA GLY A 92 2.95 -9.85 22.05
C GLY A 92 3.72 -9.73 20.73
N VAL A 93 3.26 -10.41 19.68
CA VAL A 93 3.89 -10.42 18.35
C VAL A 93 3.34 -9.25 17.54
N ARG A 94 4.25 -8.48 16.92
CA ARG A 94 3.88 -7.34 16.08
C ARG A 94 3.29 -7.82 14.75
N ALA A 95 2.24 -7.16 14.29
CA ALA A 95 1.55 -7.53 13.05
C ALA A 95 1.56 -6.37 12.05
N ILE A 96 1.86 -6.69 10.80
CA ILE A 96 1.73 -5.77 9.66
C ILE A 96 0.77 -6.42 8.68
N ASP A 97 -0.49 -6.00 8.72
CA ASP A 97 -1.54 -6.47 7.83
C ASP A 97 -1.44 -5.77 6.48
N LEU A 98 -1.24 -6.53 5.40
CA LEU A 98 -1.26 -6.01 4.04
C LEU A 98 -2.64 -6.12 3.39
N SER A 99 -3.58 -6.83 4.05
CA SER A 99 -4.98 -6.86 3.69
C SER A 99 -5.67 -5.53 4.06
N ALA A 100 -7.00 -5.48 3.91
CA ALA A 100 -7.78 -4.30 4.25
C ALA A 100 -8.51 -4.39 5.60
N ASP A 101 -8.30 -5.48 6.34
CA ASP A 101 -9.10 -5.82 7.51
C ASP A 101 -9.03 -4.74 8.59
N TYR A 102 -7.83 -4.20 8.81
CA TYR A 102 -7.58 -3.25 9.89
C TYR A 102 -7.38 -1.79 9.42
N ARG A 103 -7.72 -1.46 8.17
CA ARG A 103 -7.44 -0.12 7.59
C ARG A 103 -8.47 0.94 7.94
N LEU A 104 -9.74 0.56 8.05
CA LEU A 104 -10.86 1.47 8.29
C LEU A 104 -11.11 1.60 9.80
N ARG A 105 -11.15 2.83 10.30
CA ARG A 105 -11.33 3.10 11.73
C ARG A 105 -12.77 2.90 12.18
N ASP A 106 -13.74 3.22 11.32
CA ASP A 106 -15.16 3.02 11.61
C ASP A 106 -15.58 1.58 11.24
N PRO A 107 -16.03 0.77 12.21
CA PRO A 107 -16.58 -0.56 11.93
C PRO A 107 -17.77 -0.55 10.94
N ASN A 108 -18.55 0.54 10.88
CA ASN A 108 -19.68 0.66 9.98
C ASN A 108 -19.25 0.85 8.52
N ASP A 109 -18.13 1.53 8.29
CA ASP A 109 -17.53 1.59 6.95
C ASP A 109 -17.09 0.20 6.51
N TYR A 110 -16.57 -0.62 7.43
CA TYR A 110 -16.23 -2.00 7.13
C TYR A 110 -17.45 -2.80 6.63
N VAL A 111 -18.60 -2.70 7.33
CA VAL A 111 -19.86 -3.32 6.90
C VAL A 111 -20.30 -2.81 5.52
N THR A 112 -20.20 -1.50 5.31
CA THR A 112 -20.62 -0.85 4.06
C THR A 112 -19.80 -1.32 2.87
N TRP A 113 -18.48 -1.41 3.01
CA TRP A 113 -17.55 -1.64 1.90
C TRP A 113 -17.10 -3.09 1.73
N TYR A 114 -17.10 -3.88 2.81
CA TYR A 114 -16.70 -5.29 2.82
C TYR A 114 -17.86 -6.26 3.00
N LYS A 115 -19.08 -5.74 3.22
CA LYS A 115 -20.33 -6.53 3.28
C LYS A 115 -20.34 -7.58 4.40
N ALA A 116 -19.51 -7.39 5.42
CA ALA A 116 -19.41 -8.22 6.60
C ALA A 116 -19.04 -7.36 7.82
N PRO A 117 -19.47 -7.71 9.04
CA PRO A 117 -18.98 -7.05 10.25
C PRO A 117 -17.51 -7.43 10.51
N HIS A 118 -16.76 -6.50 11.09
CA HIS A 118 -15.41 -6.78 11.57
C HIS A 118 -15.48 -7.62 12.86
N VAL A 119 -14.76 -8.74 12.93
CA VAL A 119 -14.84 -9.71 14.03
C VAL A 119 -13.82 -9.47 15.16
N ASP A 120 -12.88 -8.53 14.96
CA ASP A 120 -11.93 -8.08 16.00
C ASP A 120 -12.00 -6.55 16.22
N PRO A 121 -13.04 -6.02 16.87
CA PRO A 121 -13.17 -4.58 17.13
C PRO A 121 -12.02 -4.01 17.98
N ALA A 122 -11.45 -4.80 18.88
CA ALA A 122 -10.34 -4.37 19.73
C ALA A 122 -9.07 -4.15 18.91
N GLY A 123 -8.77 -5.05 17.95
CA GLY A 123 -7.65 -4.84 17.03
C GLY A 123 -7.90 -3.66 16.09
N LEU A 124 -9.13 -3.48 15.62
CA LEU A 124 -9.49 -2.33 14.77
C LEU A 124 -9.23 -0.98 15.47
N ALA A 125 -9.54 -0.89 16.77
CA ALA A 125 -9.31 0.32 17.56
C ALA A 125 -7.82 0.62 17.82
N GLU A 126 -6.95 -0.40 17.82
CA GLU A 126 -5.50 -0.24 18.06
C GLU A 126 -4.69 -0.12 16.76
N ALA A 127 -5.26 -0.54 15.63
CA ALA A 127 -4.56 -0.55 14.36
C ALA A 127 -4.16 0.87 13.93
N VAL A 128 -2.90 1.01 13.51
CA VAL A 128 -2.39 2.25 12.92
C VAL A 128 -2.34 2.11 11.40
N TYR A 129 -2.87 3.10 10.69
CA TYR A 129 -2.77 3.17 9.24
C TYR A 129 -1.29 3.35 8.81
N GLY A 130 -0.76 2.37 8.10
CA GLY A 130 0.66 2.18 7.84
C GLY A 130 1.19 3.02 6.68
N LEU A 131 0.98 4.32 6.70
CA LEU A 131 1.57 5.26 5.74
C LEU A 131 2.55 6.19 6.49
N PRO A 132 3.86 5.86 6.54
CA PRO A 132 4.84 6.57 7.35
C PRO A 132 4.88 8.08 7.16
N GLU A 133 4.71 8.56 5.92
CA GLU A 133 4.69 9.99 5.56
C GLU A 133 3.61 10.79 6.33
N LEU A 134 2.56 10.11 6.82
CA LEU A 134 1.50 10.72 7.64
C LEU A 134 1.55 10.27 9.10
N HIS A 135 1.89 9.01 9.36
CA HIS A 135 1.65 8.35 10.65
C HIS A 135 2.89 7.79 11.35
N ARG A 136 4.11 8.13 10.90
CA ARG A 136 5.38 7.60 11.44
C ARG A 136 5.44 7.55 12.96
N LYS A 137 5.01 8.61 13.64
CA LYS A 137 5.01 8.66 15.12
C LYS A 137 4.09 7.62 15.75
N ALA A 138 2.90 7.42 15.19
CA ALA A 138 1.95 6.43 15.67
C ALA A 138 2.40 5.00 15.34
N ILE A 139 3.03 4.80 14.17
CA ILE A 139 3.56 3.49 13.74
C ILE A 139 4.68 3.00 14.66
N ALA A 140 5.57 3.88 15.15
CA ALA A 140 6.75 3.49 15.93
C ALA A 140 6.44 2.68 17.21
N GLY A 141 5.25 2.88 17.80
CA GLY A 141 4.79 2.15 18.98
C GLY A 141 3.68 1.14 18.72
N ALA A 142 3.22 1.00 17.47
CA ALA A 142 2.03 0.22 17.17
C ALA A 142 2.30 -1.30 17.28
N PRO A 143 1.43 -2.07 17.96
CA PRO A 143 1.48 -3.53 17.91
C PRO A 143 0.91 -4.07 16.59
N LEU A 144 0.04 -3.31 15.93
CA LEU A 144 -0.65 -3.66 14.70
C LEU A 144 -0.63 -2.47 13.73
N VAL A 145 -0.11 -2.70 12.54
CA VAL A 145 -0.09 -1.73 11.45
C VAL A 145 -0.88 -2.28 10.27
N ALA A 146 -1.83 -1.51 9.76
CA ALA A 146 -2.59 -1.83 8.57
C ALA A 146 -1.99 -1.08 7.39
N SER A 147 -1.25 -1.77 6.51
CA SER A 147 -0.65 -1.14 5.33
C SER A 147 -1.74 -0.67 4.37
N PRO A 148 -1.58 0.50 3.74
CA PRO A 148 -2.57 1.11 2.87
C PRO A 148 -2.85 0.26 1.62
N GLY A 149 -4.04 0.44 1.04
CA GLY A 149 -4.32 -0.03 -0.30
C GLY A 149 -3.49 0.71 -1.34
N CYS A 150 -3.08 0.04 -2.42
CA CYS A 150 -2.20 0.64 -3.42
C CYS A 150 -2.74 1.93 -4.05
N TYR A 151 -4.03 1.97 -4.43
CA TYR A 151 -4.65 3.22 -4.91
C TYR A 151 -4.76 4.28 -3.82
N ALA A 152 -5.08 3.87 -2.59
CA ALA A 152 -5.18 4.80 -1.47
C ALA A 152 -3.83 5.47 -1.21
N ALA A 153 -2.74 4.70 -1.12
CA ALA A 153 -1.39 5.23 -0.96
C ALA A 153 -1.03 6.26 -2.05
N GLY A 154 -1.23 5.90 -3.33
CA GLY A 154 -0.94 6.80 -4.45
C GLY A 154 -1.79 8.08 -4.42
N ALA A 155 -3.10 7.96 -4.17
CA ALA A 155 -4.02 9.09 -4.11
C ALA A 155 -3.78 10.00 -2.91
N ILE A 156 -3.55 9.43 -1.73
CA ILE A 156 -3.26 10.17 -0.51
C ILE A 156 -1.93 10.92 -0.69
N LEU A 157 -0.87 10.26 -1.14
CA LEU A 157 0.42 10.94 -1.37
C LEU A 157 0.34 12.01 -2.47
N ALA A 158 -0.48 11.79 -3.50
CA ALA A 158 -0.70 12.82 -4.52
C ALA A 158 -1.41 14.06 -3.97
N THR A 159 -2.30 13.94 -2.98
CA THR A 159 -3.21 15.04 -2.60
C THR A 159 -3.00 15.61 -1.21
N ALA A 160 -2.38 14.85 -0.29
CA ALA A 160 -2.16 15.22 1.10
C ALA A 160 -1.56 16.62 1.31
N PRO A 161 -0.59 17.11 0.51
CA PRO A 161 -0.04 18.46 0.71
C PRO A 161 -1.09 19.57 0.58
N LEU A 162 -2.04 19.43 -0.35
CA LEU A 162 -3.10 20.43 -0.54
C LEU A 162 -4.12 20.41 0.59
N LEU A 163 -4.53 19.21 1.03
CA LEU A 163 -5.51 19.04 2.10
C LEU A 163 -4.93 19.51 3.44
N ARG A 164 -3.70 19.11 3.75
CA ARG A 164 -2.98 19.50 4.99
C ARG A 164 -2.78 21.01 5.12
N ARG A 165 -2.65 21.73 4.00
CA ARG A 165 -2.45 23.20 3.98
C ARG A 165 -3.75 23.98 3.77
N GLY A 166 -4.91 23.31 3.70
CA GLY A 166 -6.20 23.97 3.46
C GLY A 166 -6.30 24.64 2.08
N LEU A 167 -5.51 24.18 1.10
CA LEU A 167 -5.46 24.76 -0.25
C LEU A 167 -6.47 24.09 -1.20
N ALA A 168 -7.04 22.95 -0.82
CA ALA A 168 -8.07 22.26 -1.58
C ALA A 168 -9.47 22.68 -1.14
N ARG A 169 -10.36 22.92 -2.10
CA ARG A 169 -11.80 22.80 -1.86
C ARG A 169 -12.15 21.32 -1.79
N LEU A 170 -12.99 20.97 -0.81
CA LEU A 170 -13.28 19.59 -0.47
C LEU A 170 -14.38 18.97 -1.34
N ASP A 171 -15.19 19.82 -2.00
CA ASP A 171 -16.17 19.41 -3.00
C ASP A 171 -15.52 19.20 -4.37
N GLY A 172 -15.90 18.13 -5.06
CA GLY A 172 -15.50 17.91 -6.45
C GLY A 172 -14.04 17.47 -6.64
N ILE A 173 -13.44 16.80 -5.65
CA ILE A 173 -12.17 16.07 -5.81
C ILE A 173 -12.43 14.83 -6.67
N VAL A 174 -11.72 14.74 -7.80
CA VAL A 174 -11.85 13.61 -8.74
C VAL A 174 -10.51 12.91 -8.85
N ILE A 175 -10.50 11.58 -8.71
CA ILE A 175 -9.31 10.75 -8.68
C ILE A 175 -9.48 9.63 -9.72
N ASP A 176 -8.51 9.53 -10.60
CA ASP A 176 -8.43 8.49 -11.61
C ASP A 176 -7.13 7.70 -11.42
N GLY A 177 -7.26 6.45 -11.00
CA GLY A 177 -6.14 5.54 -10.79
C GLY A 177 -6.00 4.53 -11.92
N LYS A 178 -4.78 4.30 -12.39
CA LYS A 178 -4.43 3.29 -13.40
C LYS A 178 -3.46 2.30 -12.77
N SER A 179 -3.78 1.02 -12.75
CA SER A 179 -2.92 -0.02 -12.16
C SER A 179 -2.64 -1.13 -13.15
N GLY A 180 -1.40 -1.65 -13.10
CA GLY A 180 -1.06 -2.93 -13.70
C GLY A 180 -1.85 -4.11 -13.08
N VAL A 181 -1.86 -5.23 -13.78
CA VAL A 181 -2.70 -6.40 -13.51
C VAL A 181 -2.40 -7.06 -12.15
N THR A 182 -1.16 -6.96 -11.66
CA THR A 182 -0.80 -7.48 -10.33
C THR A 182 -1.53 -6.75 -9.18
N GLY A 183 -2.10 -5.57 -9.43
CA GLY A 183 -2.94 -4.84 -8.48
C GLY A 183 -4.21 -5.60 -8.06
N ALA A 184 -4.68 -6.55 -8.87
CA ALA A 184 -5.76 -7.47 -8.51
C ALA A 184 -5.36 -8.48 -7.41
N GLY A 185 -4.09 -8.52 -7.02
CA GLY A 185 -3.58 -9.46 -6.02
C GLY A 185 -3.80 -10.92 -6.42
N ALA A 186 -4.21 -11.76 -5.48
CA ALA A 186 -4.55 -13.16 -5.77
C ALA A 186 -5.75 -13.29 -6.73
N GLN A 187 -6.60 -12.27 -6.86
CA GLN A 187 -7.72 -12.29 -7.82
C GLN A 187 -7.23 -12.26 -9.26
N GLY A 188 -6.08 -11.62 -9.54
CA GLY A 188 -5.44 -11.63 -10.86
C GLY A 188 -4.92 -13.01 -11.28
N ARG A 189 -5.05 -14.03 -10.42
CA ARG A 189 -4.79 -15.44 -10.77
C ARG A 189 -6.07 -16.27 -10.90
N LYS A 190 -7.23 -15.68 -10.60
CA LYS A 190 -8.52 -16.32 -10.86
C LYS A 190 -8.75 -16.38 -12.36
N ILE A 191 -9.49 -17.40 -12.76
CA ILE A 191 -9.95 -17.56 -14.14
C ILE A 191 -11.18 -16.65 -14.31
N GLU A 192 -10.96 -15.34 -14.34
CA GLU A 192 -11.97 -14.32 -14.63
C GLU A 192 -11.58 -13.59 -15.92
N PRO A 193 -12.51 -13.33 -16.85
CA PRO A 193 -12.18 -12.76 -18.17
C PRO A 193 -11.27 -11.53 -18.09
N MET A 194 -11.57 -10.57 -17.19
CA MET A 194 -10.79 -9.33 -17.02
C MET A 194 -9.29 -9.55 -16.78
N TYR A 195 -8.87 -10.69 -16.20
CA TYR A 195 -7.47 -10.97 -15.84
C TYR A 195 -6.78 -11.96 -16.78
N LEU A 196 -7.52 -12.56 -17.73
CA LEU A 196 -6.92 -13.45 -18.71
C LEU A 196 -6.00 -12.65 -19.64
N TYR A 197 -4.86 -13.23 -20.00
CA TYR A 197 -3.84 -12.54 -20.79
C TYR A 197 -4.41 -11.90 -22.07
N THR A 198 -5.21 -12.63 -22.85
CA THR A 198 -5.77 -12.13 -24.11
C THR A 198 -6.82 -11.05 -23.95
N GLU A 199 -7.44 -10.94 -22.77
CA GLU A 199 -8.46 -9.92 -22.47
C GLU A 199 -7.84 -8.68 -21.81
N ALA A 200 -6.75 -8.86 -21.05
CA ALA A 200 -6.05 -7.79 -20.36
C ALA A 200 -4.99 -7.11 -21.24
N ASN A 201 -4.34 -7.85 -22.14
CA ASN A 201 -3.30 -7.34 -23.03
C ASN A 201 -3.87 -6.40 -24.11
N GLU A 202 -3.14 -5.34 -24.46
CA GLU A 202 -3.58 -4.29 -25.41
C GLU A 202 -4.94 -3.64 -25.05
N ASN A 203 -5.34 -3.69 -23.78
CA ASN A 203 -6.66 -3.26 -23.33
C ASN A 203 -6.61 -2.38 -22.07
N VAL A 204 -7.59 -1.49 -21.94
CA VAL A 204 -7.80 -0.66 -20.74
C VAL A 204 -9.24 -0.84 -20.28
N GLN A 205 -9.43 -1.21 -19.01
CA GLN A 205 -10.75 -1.54 -18.46
C GLN A 205 -11.02 -0.78 -17.17
N ALA A 206 -12.14 -0.04 -17.10
CA ALA A 206 -12.59 0.58 -15.86
C ALA A 206 -13.26 -0.46 -14.95
N TYR A 207 -13.05 -0.36 -13.63
CA TYR A 207 -13.66 -1.26 -12.65
C TYR A 207 -13.89 -0.58 -11.30
N GLY A 208 -14.75 -1.19 -10.47
CA GLY A 208 -15.10 -0.64 -9.16
C GLY A 208 -15.72 0.76 -9.24
N ILE A 209 -16.43 1.06 -10.33
CA ILE A 209 -16.98 2.39 -10.62
C ILE A 209 -17.93 2.79 -9.48
N ALA A 210 -17.66 3.94 -8.85
CA ALA A 210 -18.40 4.48 -7.71
C ALA A 210 -18.52 3.54 -6.48
N SER A 211 -17.72 2.46 -6.43
CA SER A 211 -17.84 1.41 -5.41
C SER A 211 -16.51 0.74 -5.06
N HIS A 212 -15.38 1.33 -5.47
CA HIS A 212 -14.06 0.77 -5.18
C HIS A 212 -13.73 0.85 -3.69
N ARG A 213 -13.30 -0.27 -3.10
CA ARG A 213 -13.02 -0.42 -1.66
C ARG A 213 -11.86 0.41 -1.09
N HIS A 214 -11.17 1.18 -1.93
CA HIS A 214 -10.12 2.10 -1.49
C HIS A 214 -10.66 3.53 -1.30
N THR A 215 -11.86 3.84 -1.81
CA THR A 215 -12.54 5.11 -1.57
C THR A 215 -12.63 5.47 -0.08
N PRO A 216 -13.09 4.58 0.84
CA PRO A 216 -13.21 4.95 2.25
C PRO A 216 -11.86 5.19 2.92
N GLU A 217 -10.78 4.49 2.51
CA GLU A 217 -9.43 4.80 2.99
C GLU A 217 -9.00 6.22 2.57
N ILE A 218 -9.21 6.57 1.30
CA ILE A 218 -8.87 7.90 0.78
C ILE A 218 -9.66 8.97 1.52
N GLU A 219 -10.98 8.80 1.67
CA GLU A 219 -11.85 9.77 2.34
C GLU A 219 -11.53 9.90 3.83
N GLN A 220 -11.24 8.78 4.52
CA GLN A 220 -10.82 8.79 5.93
C GLN A 220 -9.54 9.61 6.13
N GLU A 221 -8.50 9.32 5.34
CA GLU A 221 -7.19 9.92 5.55
C GLU A 221 -7.14 11.38 5.08
N LEU A 222 -7.80 11.71 3.96
CA LEU A 222 -7.93 13.10 3.52
C LEU A 222 -8.85 13.91 4.44
N GLY A 223 -9.92 13.32 4.96
CA GLY A 223 -10.79 13.95 5.94
C GLY A 223 -10.07 14.25 7.25
N ALA A 224 -9.21 13.34 7.72
CA ALA A 224 -8.36 13.55 8.88
C ALA A 224 -7.37 14.73 8.67
N LEU A 225 -6.80 14.86 7.47
CA LEU A 225 -5.93 15.99 7.13
C LEU A 225 -6.69 17.32 7.02
N ALA A 226 -7.92 17.30 6.51
CA ALA A 226 -8.77 18.48 6.37
C ALA A 226 -9.47 18.90 7.66
N GLY A 227 -9.54 18.02 8.67
CA GLY A 227 -10.29 18.24 9.90
C GLY A 227 -11.82 18.17 9.74
N THR A 228 -12.31 17.66 8.62
CA THR A 228 -13.75 17.57 8.29
C THR A 228 -13.98 16.45 7.26
N PRO A 229 -15.17 15.84 7.17
CA PRO A 229 -15.44 14.80 6.19
C PRO A 229 -15.18 15.25 4.74
N VAL A 230 -14.50 14.39 3.97
CA VAL A 230 -14.19 14.59 2.55
C VAL A 230 -14.90 13.52 1.73
N ARG A 231 -15.35 13.88 0.53
CA ARG A 231 -15.86 12.92 -0.45
C ARG A 231 -15.07 13.01 -1.75
N VAL A 232 -14.76 11.87 -2.35
CA VAL A 232 -14.01 11.81 -3.61
C VAL A 232 -14.77 11.01 -4.66
N ALA A 233 -14.70 11.46 -5.91
CA ALA A 233 -15.08 10.64 -7.05
C ALA A 233 -13.87 9.81 -7.49
N PHE A 234 -13.85 8.51 -7.20
CA PHE A 234 -12.74 7.62 -7.54
C PHE A 234 -13.13 6.58 -8.61
N THR A 235 -12.31 6.48 -9.65
CA THR A 235 -12.41 5.45 -10.69
C THR A 235 -11.07 4.75 -10.87
N ALA A 236 -11.09 3.42 -10.87
CA ALA A 236 -9.92 2.58 -11.13
C ALA A 236 -9.95 2.04 -12.56
N HIS A 237 -8.76 1.99 -13.18
CA HIS A 237 -8.53 1.45 -14.50
C HIS A 237 -7.45 0.37 -14.44
N LEU A 238 -7.74 -0.80 -15.01
CA LEU A 238 -6.77 -1.85 -15.29
C LEU A 238 -6.08 -1.49 -16.60
N VAL A 239 -4.74 -1.43 -16.59
CA VAL A 239 -3.92 -1.15 -17.78
C VAL A 239 -3.02 -2.35 -18.09
N PRO A 240 -2.54 -2.51 -19.35
CA PRO A 240 -1.82 -3.71 -19.80
C PRO A 240 -0.35 -3.67 -19.36
N LEU A 241 -0.13 -3.52 -18.05
CA LEU A 241 1.17 -3.53 -17.39
C LEU A 241 1.16 -4.62 -16.32
N ASN A 242 2.31 -5.25 -16.05
CA ASN A 242 2.40 -6.18 -14.92
C ASN A 242 2.33 -5.42 -13.59
N ARG A 243 3.17 -4.40 -13.43
CA ARG A 243 3.33 -3.59 -12.21
C ARG A 243 3.27 -2.10 -12.53
N GLY A 244 3.05 -1.31 -11.47
CA GLY A 244 2.96 0.13 -11.51
C GLY A 244 1.53 0.61 -11.31
N LEU A 245 1.41 1.74 -10.61
CA LEU A 245 0.16 2.44 -10.39
C LEU A 245 0.38 3.93 -10.59
N PHE A 246 -0.50 4.54 -11.37
CA PHE A 246 -0.48 5.96 -11.68
C PHE A 246 -1.77 6.61 -11.23
N THR A 247 -1.68 7.65 -10.41
CA THR A 247 -2.84 8.43 -9.99
C THR A 247 -2.84 9.78 -10.67
N THR A 248 -4.02 10.18 -11.16
CA THR A 248 -4.33 11.54 -11.59
C THR A 248 -5.47 12.07 -10.75
N ALA A 249 -5.20 13.03 -9.88
CA ALA A 249 -6.20 13.69 -9.05
C ALA A 249 -6.41 15.12 -9.55
N SER A 250 -7.63 15.45 -9.91
CA SER A 250 -8.06 16.81 -10.21
C SER A 250 -8.70 17.39 -8.95
N VAL A 251 -8.05 18.37 -8.34
CA VAL A 251 -8.44 18.94 -7.04
C VAL A 251 -8.79 20.43 -7.23
N PRO A 252 -10.01 20.87 -6.94
CA PRO A 252 -10.32 22.29 -6.98
C PRO A 252 -9.56 23.03 -5.88
N LEU A 253 -8.98 24.18 -6.21
CA LEU A 253 -8.21 24.98 -5.26
C LEU A 253 -9.12 25.99 -4.54
N ALA A 254 -8.80 26.24 -3.27
CA ALA A 254 -9.44 27.24 -2.43
C ALA A 254 -8.91 28.66 -2.74
N THR A 255 -7.69 28.76 -3.26
CA THR A 255 -7.06 29.99 -3.72
C THR A 255 -6.26 29.75 -4.99
N THR A 256 -6.09 30.76 -5.82
CA THR A 256 -5.28 30.65 -7.04
C THR A 256 -3.80 30.61 -6.68
N LEU A 257 -3.10 29.57 -7.13
CA LEU A 257 -1.66 29.40 -7.00
C LEU A 257 -1.08 28.99 -8.35
N SER A 258 0.15 29.43 -8.61
CA SER A 258 0.97 28.97 -9.72
C SER A 258 1.49 27.56 -9.47
N THR A 259 1.96 26.89 -10.53
CA THR A 259 2.62 25.57 -10.43
C THR A 259 3.84 25.63 -9.52
N ALA A 260 4.67 26.68 -9.63
CA ALA A 260 5.84 26.87 -8.79
C ALA A 260 5.48 26.94 -7.29
N GLU A 261 4.47 27.73 -6.92
CA GLU A 261 4.01 27.83 -5.52
C GLU A 261 3.46 26.49 -5.00
N LEU A 262 2.72 25.75 -5.84
CA LEU A 262 2.23 24.42 -5.47
C LEU A 262 3.36 23.41 -5.29
N LEU A 263 4.39 23.44 -6.13
CA LEU A 263 5.56 22.57 -5.99
C LEU A 263 6.34 22.87 -4.71
N ASP A 264 6.47 24.13 -4.32
CA ASP A 264 7.11 24.51 -3.06
C ASP A 264 6.33 23.95 -1.86
N VAL A 265 5.00 23.98 -1.89
CA VAL A 265 4.16 23.31 -0.87
C VAL A 265 4.45 21.81 -0.80
N TYR A 266 4.63 21.13 -1.92
CA TYR A 266 4.93 19.70 -1.95
C TYR A 266 6.33 19.40 -1.43
N ARG A 267 7.33 20.19 -1.83
CA ARG A 267 8.71 20.08 -1.34
C ARG A 267 8.80 20.29 0.16
N GLU A 268 8.10 21.29 0.69
CA GLU A 268 7.99 21.51 2.14
C GLU A 268 7.30 20.32 2.84
N CYS A 269 6.18 19.84 2.30
CA CYS A 269 5.38 18.78 2.91
C CYS A 269 6.13 17.44 2.97
N TYR A 270 6.96 17.15 1.97
CA TYR A 270 7.74 15.91 1.86
C TYR A 270 9.23 16.11 2.15
N ALA A 271 9.61 17.23 2.75
CA ALA A 271 10.99 17.49 3.15
C ALA A 271 11.48 16.40 4.12
N GLY A 272 12.56 15.71 3.74
CA GLY A 272 13.15 14.65 4.54
C GLY A 272 12.47 13.28 4.41
N GLU A 273 11.39 13.15 3.62
CA GLU A 273 10.78 11.86 3.36
C GLU A 273 11.70 10.99 2.48
N PRO A 274 12.08 9.77 2.92
CA PRO A 274 13.11 8.98 2.24
C PRO A 274 12.66 8.41 0.89
N PHE A 275 11.35 8.32 0.67
CA PHE A 275 10.76 7.60 -0.46
C PHE A 275 9.77 8.43 -1.28
N VAL A 276 9.53 9.69 -0.95
CA VAL A 276 8.73 10.58 -1.78
C VAL A 276 9.65 11.50 -2.57
N ARG A 277 9.58 11.45 -3.90
CA ARG A 277 10.35 12.31 -4.80
C ARG A 277 9.39 13.32 -5.43
N VAL A 278 9.51 14.59 -5.03
CA VAL A 278 8.79 15.69 -5.68
C VAL A 278 9.53 16.05 -6.94
N LEU A 279 8.90 15.85 -8.10
CA LEU A 279 9.50 16.12 -9.40
C LEU A 279 9.49 17.63 -9.71
N ASP A 280 10.44 18.06 -10.53
CA ASP A 280 10.57 19.47 -10.89
C ASP A 280 9.49 19.93 -11.88
N GLU A 281 9.38 21.24 -12.06
CA GLU A 281 8.38 21.81 -12.95
C GLU A 281 8.58 21.33 -14.39
N GLY A 282 7.50 20.78 -14.98
CA GLY A 282 7.51 20.21 -16.33
C GLY A 282 7.83 18.71 -16.39
N GLU A 283 8.38 18.14 -15.32
CA GLU A 283 8.57 16.70 -15.19
C GLU A 283 7.25 15.97 -14.88
N ARG A 284 7.19 14.68 -15.21
CA ARG A 284 5.99 13.86 -15.02
C ARG A 284 6.38 12.50 -14.45
N PRO A 285 5.63 11.99 -13.46
CA PRO A 285 5.89 10.66 -12.96
C PRO A 285 5.66 9.63 -14.07
N THR A 286 6.33 8.48 -13.97
CA THR A 286 6.09 7.34 -14.84
C THR A 286 6.03 6.09 -13.97
N THR A 287 5.13 5.16 -14.29
CA THR A 287 5.06 3.89 -13.55
C THR A 287 6.38 3.13 -13.63
N ARG A 288 7.01 3.11 -14.80
CA ARG A 288 8.33 2.50 -15.01
C ARG A 288 9.42 3.08 -14.11
N GLY A 289 9.39 4.39 -13.82
CA GLY A 289 10.38 5.07 -12.98
C GLY A 289 10.38 4.66 -11.50
N VAL A 290 9.41 3.85 -11.06
CA VAL A 290 9.23 3.44 -9.65
C VAL A 290 9.07 1.92 -9.44
N VAL A 291 8.89 1.14 -10.51
CA VAL A 291 8.72 -0.33 -10.43
C VAL A 291 9.90 -1.00 -9.72
N GLY A 292 9.61 -1.97 -8.85
CA GLY A 292 10.55 -2.73 -8.05
C GLY A 292 11.04 -2.03 -6.77
N SER A 293 10.59 -0.80 -6.52
CA SER A 293 11.08 0.05 -5.42
C SER A 293 9.99 0.44 -4.42
N ASN A 294 10.39 1.15 -3.36
CA ASN A 294 9.50 1.79 -2.41
C ASN A 294 9.25 3.28 -2.72
N TYR A 295 9.69 3.81 -3.86
CA TYR A 295 9.50 5.22 -4.18
C TYR A 295 8.06 5.56 -4.59
N CYS A 296 7.67 6.79 -4.26
CA CYS A 296 6.54 7.49 -4.83
C CYS A 296 7.03 8.77 -5.52
N ASP A 297 6.82 8.86 -6.82
CA ASP A 297 7.10 10.09 -7.57
C ASP A 297 5.83 10.92 -7.60
N VAL A 298 5.92 12.19 -7.21
CA VAL A 298 4.77 13.10 -7.13
C VAL A 298 5.07 14.41 -7.83
N THR A 299 4.04 15.00 -8.45
CA THR A 299 4.10 16.37 -8.96
C THR A 299 2.70 16.99 -8.94
N VAL A 300 2.63 18.29 -9.11
CA VAL A 300 1.39 19.06 -9.13
C VAL A 300 1.49 20.17 -10.17
N VAL A 301 0.41 20.38 -10.91
CA VAL A 301 0.31 21.43 -11.93
C VAL A 301 -0.95 22.26 -11.69
N ALA A 302 -0.83 23.58 -11.69
CA ALA A 302 -1.97 24.47 -11.64
C ALA A 302 -2.66 24.56 -13.02
N ASP A 303 -3.98 24.42 -13.07
CA ASP A 303 -4.82 24.80 -14.20
C ASP A 303 -5.62 26.07 -13.82
N PRO A 304 -5.11 27.27 -14.15
CA PRO A 304 -5.77 28.53 -13.79
C PRO A 304 -7.11 28.72 -14.51
N ARG A 305 -7.36 28.04 -15.65
CA ARG A 305 -8.64 28.19 -16.37
C ARG A 305 -9.79 27.51 -15.64
N THR A 306 -9.51 26.44 -14.91
CA THR A 306 -10.51 25.67 -14.16
C THR A 306 -10.45 25.93 -12.66
N GLY A 307 -9.40 26.60 -12.17
CA GLY A 307 -9.18 26.84 -10.75
C GLY A 307 -8.86 25.54 -10.01
N ARG A 308 -8.10 24.64 -10.64
CA ARG A 308 -7.80 23.29 -10.13
C ARG A 308 -6.32 23.02 -10.15
N ALA A 309 -5.87 22.13 -9.26
CA ALA A 309 -4.58 21.48 -9.34
C ALA A 309 -4.75 20.08 -9.92
N VAL A 310 -3.88 19.72 -10.87
CA VAL A 310 -3.71 18.35 -11.34
C VAL A 310 -2.55 17.75 -10.56
N CYS A 311 -2.88 16.91 -9.59
CA CYS A 311 -1.91 16.23 -8.73
C CYS A 311 -1.66 14.83 -9.30
N LEU A 312 -0.40 14.47 -9.49
CA LEU A 312 0.00 13.21 -10.09
C LEU A 312 0.89 12.43 -9.14
N SER A 313 0.72 11.11 -9.12
CA SER A 313 1.69 10.23 -8.49
C SER A 313 1.92 8.94 -9.29
N ALA A 314 3.12 8.38 -9.16
CA ALA A 314 3.42 7.01 -9.56
C ALA A 314 4.04 6.23 -8.40
N ILE A 315 3.62 4.97 -8.24
CA ILE A 315 4.20 3.99 -7.30
C ILE A 315 4.29 2.61 -7.96
N ASP A 316 5.13 1.71 -7.43
CA ASP A 316 4.93 0.28 -7.64
C ASP A 316 3.77 -0.20 -6.74
N ASN A 317 2.73 -0.80 -7.32
CA ASN A 317 1.57 -1.30 -6.59
C ASN A 317 1.88 -2.46 -5.63
N LEU A 318 2.94 -3.24 -5.87
CA LEU A 318 3.44 -4.28 -4.96
C LEU A 318 4.58 -3.77 -4.06
N GLY A 319 5.25 -2.69 -4.48
CA GLY A 319 6.28 -1.98 -3.72
C GLY A 319 5.67 -0.98 -2.73
N LYS A 320 5.78 0.32 -3.03
CA LYS A 320 5.23 1.40 -2.17
C LYS A 320 3.71 1.28 -1.94
N GLY A 321 2.99 0.69 -2.88
CA GLY A 321 1.56 0.39 -2.74
C GLY A 321 1.23 -0.88 -1.93
N GLY A 322 2.24 -1.58 -1.37
CA GLY A 322 2.04 -2.84 -0.67
C GLY A 322 3.25 -3.24 0.18
N SER A 323 4.01 -4.23 -0.29
CA SER A 323 4.98 -4.98 0.50
C SER A 323 6.18 -4.14 0.93
N ALA A 324 6.73 -3.32 0.04
CA ALA A 324 7.88 -2.49 0.39
C ALA A 324 7.51 -1.41 1.42
N ASN A 325 6.28 -0.88 1.35
CA ASN A 325 5.75 0.00 2.38
C ASN A 325 5.53 -0.75 3.70
N GLY A 326 5.10 -2.01 3.64
CA GLY A 326 5.11 -2.91 4.80
C GLY A 326 6.48 -3.02 5.46
N VAL A 327 7.55 -3.18 4.68
CA VAL A 327 8.93 -3.19 5.21
C VAL A 327 9.32 -1.83 5.79
N GLN A 328 8.90 -0.71 5.20
CA GLN A 328 9.10 0.62 5.77
C GLN A 328 8.39 0.74 7.14
N ASN A 329 7.16 0.25 7.26
CA ASN A 329 6.45 0.18 8.54
C ASN A 329 7.20 -0.66 9.57
N LEU A 330 7.72 -1.82 9.18
CA LEU A 330 8.56 -2.66 10.05
C LEU A 330 9.76 -1.88 10.58
N ASN A 331 10.48 -1.16 9.70
CA ASN A 331 11.63 -0.34 10.10
C ASN A 331 11.23 0.70 11.15
N VAL A 332 10.10 1.39 10.96
CA VAL A 332 9.59 2.37 11.91
C VAL A 332 9.23 1.72 13.25
N MET A 333 8.51 0.58 13.24
CA MET A 333 8.12 -0.16 14.46
C MET A 333 9.31 -0.64 15.30
N PHE A 334 10.45 -0.90 14.67
CA PHE A 334 11.68 -1.35 15.33
C PHE A 334 12.73 -0.24 15.51
N GLY A 335 12.42 1.01 15.16
CA GLY A 335 13.31 2.16 15.33
C GLY A 335 14.55 2.11 14.44
N TRP A 336 14.48 1.43 13.29
CA TRP A 336 15.56 1.38 12.30
C TRP A 336 15.42 2.51 11.29
N PRO A 337 16.50 2.88 10.57
CA PRO A 337 16.38 3.76 9.43
C PRO A 337 15.37 3.20 8.42
N GLU A 338 14.42 4.03 7.99
CA GLU A 338 13.31 3.60 7.12
C GLU A 338 13.75 2.97 5.81
N ARG A 339 14.95 3.31 5.33
CA ARG A 339 15.53 2.80 4.09
C ARG A 339 16.11 1.40 4.20
N THR A 340 16.26 0.86 5.41
CA THR A 340 16.93 -0.43 5.65
C THR A 340 16.26 -1.55 4.85
N GLY A 341 17.01 -2.24 4.00
CA GLY A 341 16.51 -3.33 3.16
C GLY A 341 15.59 -2.88 2.00
N LEU A 342 15.56 -1.57 1.73
CA LEU A 342 14.75 -0.92 0.69
C LEU A 342 15.59 0.05 -0.17
N GLU A 343 16.91 -0.12 -0.17
CA GLU A 343 17.84 0.79 -0.84
C GLU A 343 17.92 0.58 -2.36
N ALA A 344 17.43 -0.56 -2.87
CA ALA A 344 17.49 -0.89 -4.28
C ALA A 344 16.78 0.18 -5.13
N PRO A 345 17.42 0.66 -6.22
CA PRO A 345 16.77 1.58 -7.14
C PRO A 345 15.62 0.90 -7.89
N PRO A 346 14.69 1.68 -8.47
CA PRO A 346 13.71 1.16 -9.41
C PRO A 346 14.37 0.35 -10.53
N VAL A 347 13.70 -0.71 -10.98
CA VAL A 347 14.12 -1.54 -12.11
C VAL A 347 13.72 -0.85 -13.40
N TYR A 348 14.64 -0.80 -14.36
CA TYR A 348 14.44 -0.18 -15.67
C TYR A 348 15.17 -1.01 -16.75
N PRO A 349 14.63 -1.16 -17.97
CA PRO A 349 13.39 -0.60 -18.54
C PRO A 349 12.11 -1.40 -18.25
#